data_AF-A0A957P962-F1
#
_entry.id   AF-A0A957P962-F1
#
_cell.length_a   1.000
_cell.length_b   1.000
_cell.length_c   1.000
_cell.angle_alpha   90.00
_cell.angle_beta   90.00
_cell.angle_gamma   90.00
#
_symmetry.space_group_name_H-M   'P 1'
#
loop_
_entity.id
_entity.type
_entity.pdbx_description
1 polymer ?
#
loop_
_entity_poly.entity_id
_entity_poly.type
_entity_poly.pdbx_seq_one_letter_code
_entity_poly.pdbx_strand_id
1 'polypeptide(L)'
;MTNETPPVRTITPESERVERVKVQLQTRFGVAADDIRVVRAPLRICPLGAHIDHQLGVVTGMTIDQSLLLAFAPTADRSVQVE
;
A
#
# COMPACT_ATOMS: atom_id res chain seq x y z
N MET A 1 6.09 26.57 -27.26
CA MET A 1 6.25 25.54 -26.23
C MET A 1 5.72 26.13 -24.93
N THR A 2 4.53 25.72 -24.50
CA THR A 2 3.97 26.19 -23.23
C THR A 2 4.76 25.55 -22.10
N ASN A 3 5.34 26.39 -21.25
CA ASN A 3 6.22 25.99 -20.16
C ASN A 3 5.36 25.60 -18.94
N GLU A 4 4.41 24.68 -19.13
CA GLU A 4 3.54 24.24 -18.05
C GLU A 4 4.28 23.22 -17.20
N THR A 5 4.55 23.59 -15.95
CA THR A 5 5.10 22.69 -14.94
C THR A 5 4.14 21.50 -14.77
N PRO A 6 4.60 20.24 -14.91
CA PRO A 6 3.74 19.09 -14.71
C PRO A 6 3.15 19.10 -13.29
N PRO A 7 1.88 18.69 -13.12
CA PRO A 7 1.22 18.74 -11.82
C PRO A 7 1.94 17.81 -10.84
N VAL A 8 2.43 18.38 -9.73
CA VAL A 8 2.94 17.61 -8.60
C VAL A 8 1.76 17.06 -7.83
N ARG A 9 1.64 15.73 -7.78
CA ARG A 9 0.63 15.08 -6.91
C ARG A 9 1.14 15.04 -5.48
N THR A 10 0.43 15.70 -4.58
CA THR A 10 0.66 15.58 -3.14
C THR A 10 0.07 14.27 -2.63
N ILE A 11 0.83 13.55 -1.82
CA ILE A 11 0.39 12.30 -1.21
C ILE A 11 -0.40 12.63 0.05
N THR A 12 -1.60 12.09 0.18
CA THR A 12 -2.38 12.16 1.43
C THR A 12 -1.58 11.57 2.58
N PRO A 13 -1.51 12.21 3.77
CA PRO A 13 -0.76 11.71 4.91
C PRO A 13 -1.09 10.24 5.23
N GLU A 14 -0.07 9.44 5.54
CA GLU A 14 -0.27 8.00 5.75
C GLU A 14 -1.25 7.69 6.87
N SER A 15 -1.24 8.46 7.96
CA SER A 15 -2.20 8.33 9.06
C SER A 15 -3.65 8.43 8.60
N GLU A 16 -3.96 9.39 7.72
CA GLU A 16 -5.30 9.55 7.15
C GLU A 16 -5.67 8.37 6.23
N ARG A 17 -4.70 7.86 5.48
CA ARG A 17 -4.89 6.67 4.63
C ARG A 17 -5.15 5.41 5.47
N VAL A 18 -4.44 5.26 6.60
CA VAL A 18 -4.60 4.17 7.57
C VAL A 18 -5.98 4.23 8.23
N GLU A 19 -6.40 5.40 8.71
CA GLU A 19 -7.74 5.53 9.30
C GLU A 19 -8.84 5.26 8.28
N ARG A 20 -8.68 5.69 7.02
CA ARG A 20 -9.65 5.40 5.97
C ARG A 20 -9.84 3.89 5.73
N VAL A 21 -8.76 3.11 5.63
CA VAL A 21 -8.88 1.65 5.41
C VAL A 21 -9.46 0.94 6.63
N LYS A 22 -9.19 1.42 7.85
CA LYS A 22 -9.81 0.90 9.08
C LYS A 22 -11.32 1.16 9.10
N VAL A 23 -11.74 2.39 8.83
CA VAL A 23 -13.16 2.78 8.77
C VAL A 23 -13.89 2.00 7.68
N GLN A 24 -13.26 1.78 6.52
CA GLN A 24 -13.83 0.97 5.44
C GLN A 24 -14.10 -0.48 5.90
N LEU A 25 -13.12 -1.12 6.55
CA LEU A 25 -13.27 -2.47 7.08
C LEU A 25 -14.38 -2.56 8.14
N GLN A 26 -14.42 -1.60 9.09
CA GLN A 26 -15.47 -1.52 10.12
C GLN A 26 -16.86 -1.38 9.50
N THR A 27 -17.01 -0.43 8.57
CA THR A 27 -18.30 -0.11 7.95
C THR A 27 -18.83 -1.31 7.15
N ARG A 28 -17.92 -2.05 6.50
CA ARG A 28 -18.31 -3.14 5.59
C ARG A 28 -18.60 -4.44 6.30
N PHE A 29 -17.81 -4.78 7.33
CA PHE A 29 -17.84 -6.10 7.96
C PHE A 29 -18.24 -6.06 9.46
N GLY A 30 -18.51 -4.87 10.01
CA GLY A 30 -18.95 -4.71 11.41
C GLY A 30 -17.90 -5.12 12.43
N VAL A 31 -16.62 -5.01 12.09
CA VAL A 31 -15.52 -5.49 12.94
C VAL A 31 -15.20 -4.48 14.05
N ALA A 32 -14.90 -4.99 15.25
CA ALA A 32 -14.50 -4.14 16.37
C ALA A 32 -13.16 -3.45 16.09
N ALA A 33 -13.02 -2.18 16.48
CA ALA A 33 -11.80 -1.39 16.24
C ALA A 33 -10.54 -2.09 16.76
N ASP A 34 -10.64 -2.74 17.92
CA ASP A 34 -9.53 -3.38 18.61
C ASP A 34 -9.03 -4.67 17.92
N ASP A 35 -9.82 -5.24 17.02
CA ASP A 35 -9.47 -6.43 16.24
C ASP A 35 -8.79 -6.08 14.92
N ILE A 36 -8.83 -4.81 14.50
CA ILE A 36 -8.30 -4.38 13.22
C ILE A 36 -6.78 -4.22 13.31
N ARG A 37 -6.08 -4.75 12.32
CA ARG A 37 -4.65 -4.57 12.09
C ARG A 37 -4.44 -4.00 10.70
N VAL A 38 -3.32 -3.31 10.51
CA VAL A 38 -2.94 -2.73 9.22
C VAL A 38 -1.55 -3.18 8.83
N VAL A 39 -1.40 -3.73 7.62
CA VAL A 39 -0.09 -3.97 7.00
C VAL A 39 0.22 -2.86 6.01
N ARG A 40 1.48 -2.43 6.01
CA ARG A 40 2.04 -1.48 5.04
C ARG A 40 3.06 -2.19 4.15
N ALA A 41 2.88 -2.09 2.84
CA ALA A 41 3.82 -2.61 1.84
C ALA A 41 4.33 -1.45 0.94
N PRO A 42 5.57 -0.97 1.13
CA PRO A 42 6.13 0.07 0.29
C PRO A 42 6.26 -0.37 -1.17
N LEU A 43 5.93 0.52 -2.09
CA LEU A 43 6.25 0.34 -3.51
C LEU A 43 7.75 0.52 -3.71
N ARG A 44 8.27 -0.01 -4.82
CA ARG A 44 9.70 0.02 -5.11
C ARG A 44 9.99 0.41 -6.56
N ILE A 45 11.08 1.16 -6.74
CA ILE A 45 11.68 1.37 -8.05
C ILE A 45 13.01 0.60 -8.13
N CYS A 46 13.53 0.43 -9.35
CA CYS A 46 14.82 -0.19 -9.60
C CYS A 46 15.60 0.73 -10.54
N PRO A 47 16.45 1.64 -10.02
CA PRO A 47 17.17 2.61 -10.83
C PRO A 47 18.11 1.95 -11.86
N LEU A 48 18.74 0.82 -11.50
CA LEU A 48 19.63 0.05 -12.37
C LEU A 48 19.37 -1.46 -12.22
N GLY A 49 19.54 -2.21 -13.32
CA GLY A 49 19.34 -3.66 -13.34
C GLY A 49 17.91 -4.07 -13.71
N ALA A 50 17.29 -3.40 -14.70
CA ALA A 50 16.04 -3.88 -15.27
C ALA A 50 16.25 -5.22 -15.99
N HIS A 51 15.30 -6.15 -15.83
CA HIS A 51 15.24 -7.45 -16.52
C HIS A 51 16.39 -8.44 -16.23
N ILE A 52 17.28 -8.18 -15.27
CA ILE A 52 18.37 -9.12 -14.94
C ILE A 52 18.11 -9.91 -13.64
N ASP A 53 17.07 -9.56 -12.90
CA ASP A 53 16.65 -10.22 -11.66
C ASP A 53 16.36 -11.71 -11.85
N HIS A 54 15.65 -12.06 -12.92
CA HIS A 54 15.35 -13.45 -13.27
C HIS A 54 16.53 -14.21 -13.89
N GLN A 55 17.66 -13.54 -14.11
CA GLN A 55 18.93 -14.14 -14.56
C GLN A 55 19.98 -14.18 -13.43
N LEU A 56 19.56 -14.01 -12.17
CA LEU A 56 20.43 -13.93 -10.99
C LEU A 56 21.38 -12.71 -11.00
N GLY A 57 21.05 -11.68 -11.78
CA GLY A 57 21.78 -10.42 -11.83
C GLY A 57 21.50 -9.54 -10.61
N VAL A 58 22.48 -8.70 -10.26
CA VAL A 58 22.36 -7.74 -9.15
C VAL A 58 21.52 -6.53 -9.59
N VAL A 59 20.51 -6.18 -8.79
CA VAL A 59 19.62 -5.03 -9.01
C VAL A 59 19.76 -3.99 -7.91
N THR A 60 19.43 -2.73 -8.19
CA THR A 60 19.50 -1.64 -7.20
C THR A 60 18.13 -1.21 -6.67
N GLY A 61 17.25 -2.18 -6.45
CA GLY A 61 15.89 -1.93 -5.96
C GLY A 61 15.86 -1.11 -4.67
N MET A 62 14.99 -0.09 -4.60
CA MET A 62 14.74 0.69 -3.40
C MET A 62 13.26 1.04 -3.24
N THR A 63 12.81 1.15 -2.00
CA THR A 63 11.44 1.56 -1.67
C THR A 63 11.25 3.05 -1.91
N ILE A 64 10.02 3.45 -2.26
CA ILE A 64 9.61 4.85 -2.38
C ILE A 64 8.62 5.22 -1.27
N ASP A 65 8.38 6.51 -1.09
CA ASP A 65 7.38 7.03 -0.14
C ASP A 65 5.94 6.87 -0.67
N GLN A 66 5.65 5.70 -1.23
CA GLN A 66 4.32 5.26 -1.64
C GLN A 66 4.13 3.83 -1.17
N SER A 67 2.95 3.50 -0.66
CA SER A 67 2.68 2.22 -0.01
C SER A 67 1.29 1.71 -0.35
N LEU A 68 1.12 0.39 -0.39
CA LEU A 68 -0.17 -0.25 -0.24
C LEU A 68 -0.46 -0.41 1.25
N LEU A 69 -1.72 -0.16 1.65
CA LEU A 69 -2.21 -0.37 3.00
C LEU A 69 -3.34 -1.39 2.96
N LEU A 70 -3.27 -2.40 3.80
CA LEU A 70 -4.31 -3.41 3.96
C LEU A 70 -4.76 -3.44 5.42
N ALA A 71 -6.00 -3.04 5.67
CA ALA A 71 -6.67 -3.29 6.95
C ALA A 71 -7.29 -4.69 6.93
N PHE A 72 -7.11 -5.44 8.01
CA PHE A 72 -7.65 -6.80 8.13
C PHE A 72 -8.00 -7.11 9.58
N ALA A 73 -8.87 -8.10 9.75
CA ALA A 73 -9.25 -8.68 11.03
C ALA A 73 -9.49 -10.19 10.84
N PRO A 74 -9.25 -11.02 11.87
CA PRO A 74 -9.49 -12.45 11.78
C PRO A 74 -10.99 -12.77 11.71
N THR A 75 -11.35 -13.77 10.91
CA THR A 75 -12.70 -14.34 10.88
C THR A 75 -12.79 -15.55 11.81
N ALA A 76 -13.94 -15.74 12.45
CA ALA A 76 -14.16 -16.88 13.34
C ALA A 76 -14.31 -18.21 12.57
N ASP A 77 -14.80 -18.14 11.33
CA ASP A 77 -15.11 -19.29 10.47
C ASP A 77 -13.96 -19.68 9.52
N ARG A 78 -12.80 -19.01 9.64
CA ARG A 78 -11.62 -19.19 8.77
C ARG A 78 -11.87 -18.83 7.29
N SER A 79 -12.97 -18.14 6.99
CA SER A 79 -13.18 -17.59 5.66
C SER A 79 -12.21 -16.45 5.39
N VAL A 80 -11.88 -16.24 4.12
CA VAL A 80 -11.07 -15.11 3.66
C VAL A 80 -11.90 -14.35 2.64
N GLN A 81 -12.05 -13.05 2.87
CA GLN A 81 -12.74 -12.13 1.98
C GLN A 81 -11.81 -10.95 1.71
N VAL A 82 -11.66 -10.57 0.45
CA VAL A 82 -10.76 -9.50 -0.01
C VAL A 82 -11.56 -8.60 -0.96
N GLU A 83 -11.43 -7.28 -0.80
CA GLU A 83 -12.05 -6.24 -1.64
C GLU A 83 -10.99 -5.22 -2.09
#